data_AF-A0A175S1B7-F1
#
_entry.id   AF-A0A175S1B7-F1
#
_cell.length_a   1.000
_cell.length_b   1.000
_cell.length_c   1.000
_cell.angle_alpha   90.00
_cell.angle_beta   90.00
_cell.angle_gamma   90.00
#
_symmetry.space_group_name_H-M   'P 1'
#
loop_
_entity.id
_entity.type
_entity.pdbx_description
1 polymer ?
#
loop_
_entity_poly.entity_id
_entity_poly.type
_entity_poly.pdbx_seq_one_letter_code
_entity_poly.pdbx_strand_id
1 'polypeptide(L)'
;MTCVWYDQDGVVQEADQRYSTRYAWSSTASCSGNRYDVQAVATHEWGHLYGLGHVATGTGQVMEAAEGPCALGSRTLGLGDMTGIAAKY
;
A
#
# COMPACT_ATOMS: atom_id res chain seq x y z
N MET A 1 -2.83 -4.02 6.42
CA MET A 1 -4.19 -3.69 6.87
C MET A 1 -4.17 -2.27 7.39
N THR A 2 -4.99 -1.42 6.77
CA THR A 2 -5.23 -0.04 7.17
C THR A 2 -6.59 0.07 7.85
N CYS A 3 -6.61 0.70 9.04
CA CYS A 3 -7.82 1.14 9.72
C CYS A 3 -7.89 2.67 9.62
N VAL A 4 -9.07 3.22 9.34
CA VAL A 4 -9.29 4.67 9.24
C VAL A 4 -10.48 5.04 10.10
N TRP A 5 -10.33 6.10 10.90
CA TRP A 5 -11.37 6.64 11.75
C TRP A 5 -11.78 8.01 11.25
N TYR A 6 -13.10 8.24 11.28
CA TYR A 6 -13.74 9.44 10.78
C TYR A 6 -14.52 10.11 11.91
N ASP A 7 -14.61 11.43 11.86
CA ASP A 7 -15.59 12.15 12.69
C ASP A 7 -17.02 12.01 12.14
N GLN A 8 -17.95 12.73 12.76
CA GLN A 8 -19.37 12.70 12.38
C GLN A 8 -19.64 13.31 11.00
N ASP A 9 -18.74 14.18 10.51
CA ASP A 9 -18.83 14.83 9.21
C ASP A 9 -18.11 14.03 8.10
N GLY A 10 -17.52 12.88 8.46
CA GLY A 10 -16.80 12.01 7.53
C GLY A 10 -15.38 12.48 7.22
N VAL A 11 -14.81 13.39 8.04
CA VAL A 11 -13.41 13.82 7.90
C VAL A 11 -12.50 12.80 8.59
N VAL A 12 -11.42 12.42 7.90
CA VAL A 12 -10.40 11.51 8.45
C VAL A 12 -9.71 12.18 9.64
N GLN A 13 -9.73 11.51 10.79
CA GLN A 13 -9.09 11.98 12.02
C GLN A 13 -7.82 11.19 12.36
N GLU A 14 -7.84 9.88 12.11
CA GLU A 14 -6.75 8.97 12.45
C GLU A 14 -6.69 7.82 11.46
N ALA A 15 -5.48 7.27 11.27
CA ALA A 15 -5.28 6.04 10.55
C ALA A 15 -4.13 5.22 11.12
N ASP A 16 -4.36 3.92 11.22
CA ASP A 16 -3.40 2.94 11.71
C ASP A 16 -3.11 1.90 10.65
N GLN A 17 -1.85 1.51 10.55
CA GLN A 17 -1.41 0.43 9.69
C GLN A 17 -0.81 -0.69 10.54
N ARG A 18 -1.33 -1.91 10.36
CA ARG A 18 -0.77 -3.10 10.99
C ARG A 18 -0.04 -3.96 9.98
N TYR A 19 1.24 -4.19 10.27
CA TYR A 19 2.12 -5.10 9.54
C TYR A 19 2.23 -6.43 10.30
N SER A 20 2.08 -7.53 9.57
CA SER A 20 2.04 -8.87 10.15
C SER A 20 3.40 -9.29 10.74
N THR A 21 3.40 -9.83 11.95
CA THR A 21 4.59 -10.45 12.57
C THR A 21 4.89 -11.86 12.05
N ARG A 22 4.05 -12.40 11.17
CA ARG A 22 4.25 -13.72 10.56
C ARG A 22 5.29 -13.71 9.43
N TYR A 23 5.60 -12.54 8.88
CA TYR A 23 6.48 -12.39 7.74
C TYR A 23 7.82 -11.78 8.14
N ALA A 24 8.86 -12.13 7.39
CA ALA A 24 10.13 -11.43 7.46
C ALA A 24 10.04 -10.14 6.62
N TRP A 25 10.61 -9.08 7.14
CA TRP A 25 10.57 -7.75 6.53
C TRP A 25 11.96 -7.30 6.09
N SER A 26 12.00 -6.41 5.11
CA SER A 26 13.19 -5.72 4.63
C SER A 26 12.91 -4.24 4.44
N SER A 27 13.89 -3.41 4.78
CA SER A 27 13.90 -1.95 4.51
C SER A 27 15.14 -1.52 3.72
N THR A 28 15.92 -2.48 3.21
CA THR A 28 17.15 -2.23 2.47
C THR A 28 16.90 -1.78 1.04
N ALA A 29 17.84 -1.06 0.44
CA ALA A 29 17.71 -0.56 -0.93
C ALA A 29 17.46 -1.69 -1.95
N SER A 30 18.22 -2.78 -1.86
CA SER A 30 17.98 -4.04 -2.57
C SER A 30 17.24 -5.03 -1.66
N CYS A 31 16.39 -5.88 -2.23
CA CYS A 31 15.73 -6.96 -1.50
C CYS A 31 16.24 -8.32 -1.98
N SER A 32 16.31 -9.28 -1.07
CA SER A 32 16.64 -10.67 -1.38
C SER A 32 15.93 -11.64 -0.45
N GLY A 33 15.73 -12.87 -0.96
CA GLY A 33 15.09 -13.94 -0.21
C GLY A 33 13.59 -13.73 0.00
N ASN A 34 13.04 -14.44 0.99
CA ASN A 34 11.61 -14.45 1.29
C ASN A 34 11.24 -13.33 2.29
N ARG A 35 11.50 -12.08 1.93
CA ARG A 35 11.21 -10.89 2.76
C ARG A 35 10.29 -9.93 2.02
N TYR A 36 9.28 -9.43 2.71
CA TYR A 36 8.44 -8.37 2.19
C TYR A 36 9.13 -7.02 2.37
N ASP A 37 8.98 -6.16 1.36
CA ASP A 37 9.53 -4.83 1.41
C ASP A 37 8.61 -3.89 2.20
N VAL A 38 9.11 -3.31 3.29
CA VAL A 38 8.31 -2.45 4.18
C VAL A 38 7.84 -1.21 3.42
N GLN A 39 8.69 -0.61 2.57
CA GLN A 39 8.31 0.57 1.81
C GLN A 39 7.20 0.25 0.81
N ALA A 40 7.34 -0.82 0.02
CA ALA A 40 6.32 -1.21 -0.95
C ALA A 40 4.96 -1.50 -0.30
N VAL A 41 4.94 -2.33 0.76
CA VAL A 41 3.70 -2.64 1.46
C VAL A 41 3.12 -1.39 2.13
N ALA A 42 3.95 -0.53 2.72
CA ALA A 42 3.46 0.71 3.31
C ALA A 42 2.81 1.63 2.25
N THR A 43 3.41 1.77 1.06
CA THR A 43 2.80 2.55 -0.04
C THR A 43 1.41 2.03 -0.40
N HIS A 44 1.22 0.71 -0.45
CA HIS A 44 -0.09 0.08 -0.68
C HIS A 44 -1.09 0.43 0.41
N GLU A 45 -0.70 0.28 1.67
CA GLU A 45 -1.57 0.58 2.81
C GLU A 45 -1.89 2.08 2.90
N TRP A 46 -1.00 2.96 2.43
CA TRP A 46 -1.27 4.40 2.27
C TRP A 46 -2.28 4.66 1.16
N GLY A 47 -2.25 3.90 0.06
CA GLY A 47 -3.28 3.98 -0.98
C GLY A 47 -4.68 3.72 -0.42
N HIS A 48 -4.84 2.72 0.45
CA HIS A 48 -6.10 2.50 1.17
C HIS A 48 -6.52 3.68 2.05
N LEU A 49 -5.58 4.32 2.75
CA LEU A 49 -5.87 5.50 3.55
C LEU A 49 -6.39 6.66 2.69
N TYR A 50 -5.82 6.87 1.49
CA TYR A 50 -6.34 7.82 0.50
C TYR A 50 -7.61 7.33 -0.22
N GLY A 51 -8.19 6.21 0.22
CA GLY A 51 -9.44 5.68 -0.28
C GLY A 51 -9.33 4.93 -1.62
N LEU A 52 -8.13 4.54 -2.04
CA LEU A 52 -7.95 3.66 -3.20
C LEU A 52 -8.35 2.22 -2.84
N GLY A 53 -9.03 1.57 -3.79
CA GLY A 53 -9.36 0.15 -3.73
C GLY A 53 -8.31 -0.71 -4.43
N HIS A 54 -8.38 -2.02 -4.21
CA HIS A 54 -7.53 -2.97 -4.91
C HIS A 54 -7.77 -2.99 -6.42
N VAL A 55 -6.73 -3.32 -7.17
CA VAL A 55 -6.79 -3.74 -8.57
C VAL A 55 -6.33 -5.20 -8.72
N ALA A 56 -6.53 -5.76 -9.91
CA ALA A 56 -6.06 -7.11 -10.23
C ALA A 56 -4.52 -7.20 -10.14
N THR A 57 -4.02 -8.35 -9.70
CA THR A 57 -2.57 -8.67 -9.70
C THR A 57 -2.01 -8.68 -11.12
N GLY A 58 -0.76 -8.23 -11.28
CA GLY A 58 -0.06 -8.14 -12.56
C GLY A 58 -0.33 -6.87 -13.38
N THR A 59 -0.90 -5.84 -12.76
CA THR A 59 -1.15 -4.53 -13.38
C THR A 59 0.03 -3.55 -13.25
N GLY A 60 1.02 -3.88 -12.41
CA GLY A 60 2.13 -3.03 -12.05
C GLY A 60 1.74 -1.81 -11.22
N GLN A 61 0.53 -1.79 -10.65
CA GLN A 61 0.07 -0.74 -9.75
C GLN A 61 0.44 -1.09 -8.31
N VAL A 62 0.55 -0.07 -7.45
CA VAL A 62 0.74 -0.26 -6.02
C VAL A 62 -0.45 -0.99 -5.41
N MET A 63 -1.67 -0.74 -5.88
CA MET A 63 -2.90 -1.29 -5.28
C MET A 63 -3.22 -2.72 -5.73
N GLU A 64 -2.28 -3.50 -6.25
CA GLU A 64 -2.50 -4.91 -6.53
C GLU A 64 -2.93 -5.68 -5.27
N ALA A 65 -3.98 -6.49 -5.36
CA ALA A 65 -4.53 -7.22 -4.19
C ALA A 65 -3.56 -8.23 -3.55
N ALA A 66 -2.49 -8.59 -4.24
CA ALA A 66 -1.48 -9.51 -3.74
C ALA A 66 -0.13 -9.24 -4.39
N GLU A 67 0.92 -9.17 -3.55
CA GLU A 67 2.31 -9.09 -3.97
C GLU A 67 3.15 -10.15 -3.27
N GLY A 68 4.24 -10.53 -3.93
CA GLY A 68 5.22 -11.46 -3.40
C GLY A 68 6.34 -10.77 -2.62
N PRO A 69 7.21 -11.57 -1.96
CA PRO A 69 8.46 -11.08 -1.41
C PRO A 69 9.30 -10.33 -2.45
N CYS A 70 10.01 -9.28 -2.00
CA CYS A 70 10.84 -8.44 -2.86
C CYS A 70 10.13 -7.80 -4.08
N ALA A 71 8.81 -7.59 -4.01
CA ALA A 71 8.09 -6.74 -4.95
C ALA A 71 8.45 -5.27 -4.75
N LEU A 72 9.55 -4.81 -5.36
CA LEU A 72 10.03 -3.44 -5.20
C LEU A 72 9.30 -2.42 -6.08
N GLY A 73 8.51 -2.87 -7.07
CA GLY A 73 7.79 -2.00 -8.00
C GLY A 73 6.84 -1.03 -7.29
N SER A 74 6.21 -1.49 -6.21
CA SER A 74 5.23 -0.72 -5.44
C SER A 74 5.83 0.29 -4.47
N ARG A 75 7.16 0.50 -4.55
CA ARG A 75 7.79 1.70 -3.99
C ARG A 75 7.47 2.97 -4.80
N THR A 76 7.00 2.82 -6.04
CA THR A 76 6.62 3.91 -6.93
C THR A 76 5.19 3.74 -7.41
N LEU A 77 4.49 4.85 -7.60
CA LEU A 77 3.11 4.85 -8.06
C LEU A 77 3.01 4.46 -9.54
N GLY A 78 2.05 3.60 -9.85
CA GLY A 78 1.60 3.38 -11.21
C GLY A 78 0.66 4.50 -11.67
N LEU A 79 0.39 4.54 -12.99
CA LEU A 79 -0.49 5.56 -13.57
C LEU A 79 -1.92 5.50 -13.02
N GLY A 80 -2.44 4.30 -12.77
CA GLY A 80 -3.74 4.08 -12.14
C GLY A 80 -3.80 4.60 -10.71
N ASP A 81 -2.72 4.40 -9.92
CA ASP A 81 -2.63 4.93 -8.56
C ASP A 81 -2.67 6.47 -8.56
N MET A 82 -1.87 7.10 -9.43
CA MET A 82 -1.81 8.57 -9.55
C MET A 82 -3.14 9.17 -10.01
N THR A 83 -3.74 8.59 -11.06
CA THR A 83 -5.03 9.06 -11.58
C THR A 83 -6.18 8.80 -10.60
N GLY A 84 -6.12 7.70 -9.85
CA GLY A 84 -7.09 7.37 -8.81
C GLY A 84 -7.06 8.36 -7.64
N ILE A 85 -5.87 8.76 -7.17
CA ILE A 85 -5.73 9.78 -6.11
C ILE A 85 -6.22 11.14 -6.62
N ALA A 86 -5.80 11.56 -7.82
CA ALA A 86 -6.21 12.84 -8.41
C ALA A 86 -7.72 12.93 -8.72
N ALA A 87 -8.42 11.81 -8.84
CA ALA A 87 -9.87 11.81 -9.00
C ALA A 87 -10.62 12.02 -7.67
N LYS A 88 -9.93 11.87 -6.52
CA LYS A 88 -10.52 12.01 -5.19
C LYS A 88 -10.23 13.35 -4.52
N TYR A 89 -9.14 14.01 -4.88
CA TYR A 89 -8.62 15.24 -4.28
C TYR A 89 -8.11 16.20 -5.36
#